data_AF-A0A956GRJ2-F1
#
_entry.id   AF-A0A956GRJ2-F1
#
_cell.length_a   1.000
_cell.length_b   1.000
_cell.length_c   1.000
_cell.angle_alpha   90.00
_cell.angle_beta   90.00
_cell.angle_gamma   90.00
#
_symmetry.space_group_name_H-M   'P 1'
#
loop_
_entity.id
_entity.type
_entity.pdbx_description
1 polymer ?
#
loop_
_entity_poly.entity_id
_entity_poly.type
_entity_poly.pdbx_seq_one_letter_code
_entity_poly.pdbx_strand_id
1 'polypeptide(L)'
;RGLVAARDEQVARRFAGALRHHRGHVTAAAIDELVAAARGHLDLHAKGKADADSVLLERILVETLADVAPAQHVEILFDHARRLRRAGKPIEAFGALKPLLRSHADLDAAIDDDQRFFMAVLGLQALGQGILRAGGDEPVIDQFNRLAERGFPVAKKLAREKDVADDAIYALGFRLLENKDADEELGAELLQGIIDERPRSKLAKNARNKLKLSGYAD
;
A
#
# COMPACT_ATOMS: atom_id res chain seq x y z
N ARG A 1 -17.77 -16.33 16.63
CA ARG A 1 -17.78 -17.78 16.94
C ARG A 1 -17.96 -18.73 15.75
N GLY A 2 -19.15 -18.88 15.14
CA GLY A 2 -19.39 -19.88 14.07
C GLY A 2 -18.42 -19.80 12.88
N LEU A 3 -18.18 -18.58 12.37
CA LEU A 3 -17.19 -18.32 11.32
C LEU A 3 -15.76 -18.73 11.72
N VAL A 4 -15.31 -18.31 12.91
CA VAL A 4 -13.95 -18.56 13.42
C VAL A 4 -13.69 -20.06 13.66
N ALA A 5 -14.73 -20.81 14.02
CA ALA A 5 -14.62 -22.25 14.25
C ALA A 5 -14.71 -23.08 12.96
N ALA A 6 -15.07 -22.48 11.83
CA ALA A 6 -15.22 -23.19 10.58
C ALA A 6 -13.87 -23.80 10.12
N ARG A 7 -13.95 -25.02 9.60
CA ARG A 7 -12.83 -25.73 8.94
C ARG A 7 -13.09 -25.95 7.46
N ASP A 8 -14.32 -25.75 7.03
CA ASP A 8 -14.78 -25.92 5.66
C ASP A 8 -15.10 -24.55 5.04
N GLU A 9 -14.72 -24.38 3.77
CA GLU A 9 -14.89 -23.14 3.03
C GLU A 9 -16.38 -22.76 2.89
N GLN A 10 -17.25 -23.71 2.55
CA GLN A 10 -18.68 -23.42 2.33
C GLN A 10 -19.36 -22.98 3.63
N VAL A 11 -19.05 -23.65 4.74
CA VAL A 11 -19.53 -23.27 6.07
C VAL A 11 -19.03 -21.88 6.45
N ALA A 12 -17.75 -21.59 6.23
CA ALA A 12 -17.18 -20.26 6.48
C ALA A 12 -17.87 -19.18 5.64
N ARG A 13 -18.08 -19.40 4.34
CA ARG A 13 -18.78 -18.45 3.46
C ARG A 13 -20.21 -18.17 3.90
N ARG A 14 -20.94 -19.18 4.38
CA ARG A 14 -22.32 -19.00 4.90
C ARG A 14 -22.32 -18.09 6.13
N PHE A 15 -21.42 -18.32 7.08
CA PHE A 15 -21.33 -17.46 8.28
C PHE A 15 -20.83 -16.06 7.94
N ALA A 16 -19.87 -15.92 7.04
CA ALA A 16 -19.41 -14.63 6.54
C ALA A 16 -20.56 -13.84 5.90
N GLY A 17 -21.36 -14.49 5.05
CA GLY A 17 -22.56 -13.91 4.46
C GLY A 17 -23.54 -13.39 5.50
N ALA A 18 -23.82 -14.19 6.54
CA ALA A 18 -24.69 -13.76 7.64
C ALA A 18 -24.12 -12.55 8.40
N LEU A 19 -22.82 -12.55 8.73
CA LEU A 19 -22.18 -11.42 9.42
C LEU A 19 -22.23 -10.13 8.61
N ARG A 20 -22.00 -10.20 7.29
CA ARG A 20 -22.07 -9.03 6.39
C ARG A 20 -23.44 -8.38 6.39
N HIS A 21 -24.52 -9.17 6.39
CA HIS A 21 -25.89 -8.65 6.50
C HIS A 21 -26.17 -7.93 7.82
N HIS A 22 -25.38 -8.22 8.86
CA HIS A 22 -25.50 -7.64 10.19
C HIS A 22 -24.31 -6.74 10.58
N ARG A 23 -23.55 -6.20 9.61
CA ARG A 23 -22.29 -5.46 9.86
C ARG A 23 -22.37 -4.35 10.93
N GLY A 24 -23.50 -3.65 11.04
CA GLY A 24 -23.72 -2.61 12.07
C GLY A 24 -24.05 -3.13 13.48
N HIS A 25 -24.20 -4.45 13.66
CA HIS A 25 -24.61 -5.10 14.91
C HIS A 25 -23.61 -6.14 15.39
N VAL A 26 -22.45 -6.26 14.74
CA VAL A 26 -21.38 -7.15 15.18
C VAL A 26 -20.74 -6.52 16.43
N THR A 27 -20.70 -7.26 17.54
CA THR A 27 -20.15 -6.74 18.80
C THR A 27 -18.63 -6.60 18.70
N ALA A 28 -18.05 -5.67 19.46
CA ALA A 28 -16.60 -5.48 19.54
C ALA A 28 -15.86 -6.79 19.88
N ALA A 29 -16.37 -7.54 20.87
CA ALA A 29 -15.78 -8.84 21.23
C ALA A 29 -15.79 -9.86 20.07
N ALA A 30 -16.83 -9.85 19.22
CA ALA A 30 -16.88 -10.71 18.05
C ALA A 30 -15.91 -10.25 16.94
N ILE A 31 -15.72 -8.94 16.79
CA ILE A 31 -14.69 -8.36 15.91
C ILE A 31 -13.30 -8.78 16.41
N ASP A 32 -13.02 -8.70 17.71
CA ASP A 32 -11.74 -9.10 18.29
C ASP A 32 -11.45 -10.60 18.06
N GLU A 33 -12.45 -11.46 18.26
CA GLU A 33 -12.35 -12.90 17.93
C GLU A 33 -11.99 -13.10 16.44
N LEU A 34 -12.62 -12.34 15.55
CA LEU A 34 -12.40 -12.42 14.10
C LEU A 34 -11.01 -11.91 13.70
N VAL A 35 -10.56 -10.79 14.28
CA VAL A 35 -9.22 -10.22 14.11
C VAL A 35 -8.14 -11.20 14.56
N ALA A 36 -8.31 -11.82 15.74
CA ALA A 36 -7.38 -12.80 16.26
C ALA A 36 -7.26 -14.02 15.33
N ALA A 37 -8.39 -14.51 14.81
CA ALA A 37 -8.42 -15.62 13.85
C ALA A 37 -7.71 -15.23 12.54
N ALA A 38 -8.06 -14.09 11.95
CA ALA A 38 -7.44 -13.62 10.71
C ALA A 38 -5.92 -13.44 10.84
N ARG A 39 -5.44 -12.86 11.96
CA ARG A 39 -4.00 -12.74 12.26
C ARG A 39 -3.32 -14.11 12.35
N GLY A 40 -3.96 -15.08 13.00
CA GLY A 40 -3.43 -16.45 13.10
C GLY A 40 -3.23 -17.09 11.72
N HIS A 41 -4.21 -16.96 10.82
CA HIS A 41 -4.12 -17.46 9.46
C HIS A 41 -3.02 -16.75 8.64
N LEU A 42 -3.00 -15.41 8.65
CA LEU A 42 -1.96 -14.62 7.99
C LEU A 42 -0.55 -15.01 8.44
N ASP A 43 -0.36 -15.27 9.74
CA ASP A 43 0.93 -15.69 10.29
C ASP A 43 1.31 -17.12 9.88
N LEU A 44 0.35 -18.03 9.72
CA LEU A 44 0.61 -19.36 9.17
C LEU A 44 1.04 -19.28 7.71
N HIS A 45 0.35 -18.47 6.92
CA HIS A 45 0.65 -18.25 5.50
C HIS A 45 2.04 -17.61 5.32
N ALA A 46 2.37 -16.54 6.05
CA ALA A 46 3.70 -15.91 5.97
C ALA A 46 4.85 -16.86 6.32
N LYS A 47 4.60 -17.87 7.17
CA LYS A 47 5.57 -18.91 7.56
C LYS A 47 5.62 -20.09 6.57
N GLY A 48 4.81 -20.08 5.51
CA GLY A 48 4.70 -21.19 4.55
C GLY A 48 4.10 -22.45 5.17
N LYS A 49 3.31 -22.30 6.24
CA LYS A 49 2.68 -23.40 7.00
C LYS A 49 1.18 -23.53 6.76
N ALA A 50 0.60 -22.64 5.94
CA ALA A 50 -0.80 -22.73 5.57
C ALA A 50 -1.00 -23.79 4.49
N ASP A 51 -1.93 -24.71 4.72
CA ASP A 51 -2.48 -25.57 3.69
C ASP A 51 -3.53 -24.79 2.84
N ALA A 52 -4.02 -25.42 1.77
CA ALA A 52 -4.98 -24.80 0.86
C ALA A 52 -6.25 -24.31 1.58
N ASP A 53 -6.78 -25.12 2.51
CA ASP A 53 -7.97 -24.78 3.28
C ASP A 53 -7.72 -23.57 4.19
N SER A 54 -6.55 -23.51 4.83
CA SER A 54 -6.15 -22.38 5.68
C SER A 54 -6.04 -21.08 4.89
N VAL A 55 -5.56 -21.13 3.63
CA VAL A 55 -5.49 -19.95 2.74
C VAL A 55 -6.88 -19.49 2.31
N LEU A 56 -7.81 -20.42 2.05
CA LEU A 56 -9.19 -20.08 1.74
C LEU A 56 -9.91 -19.46 2.94
N LEU A 57 -9.72 -20.02 4.13
CA LEU A 57 -10.25 -19.47 5.38
C LEU A 57 -9.67 -18.09 5.68
N GLU A 58 -8.36 -17.91 5.54
CA GLU A 58 -7.70 -16.60 5.65
C GLU A 58 -8.43 -15.55 4.81
N ARG A 59 -8.62 -15.84 3.53
CA ARG A 59 -9.27 -14.95 2.58
C ARG A 59 -10.69 -14.60 3.03
N ILE A 60 -11.49 -15.58 3.45
CA ILE A 60 -12.86 -15.34 3.91
C ILE A 60 -12.86 -14.44 5.16
N LEU A 61 -11.99 -14.71 6.13
CA LEU A 61 -11.91 -13.93 7.37
C LEU A 61 -11.49 -12.48 7.09
N VAL A 62 -10.46 -12.29 6.28
CA VAL A 62 -9.93 -10.97 5.91
C VAL A 62 -10.95 -10.17 5.09
N GLU A 63 -11.62 -10.79 4.11
CA GLU A 63 -12.70 -10.15 3.34
C GLU A 63 -13.91 -9.82 4.24
N THR A 64 -14.25 -10.68 5.21
CA THR A 64 -15.34 -10.38 6.14
C THR A 64 -15.01 -9.18 7.03
N LEU A 65 -13.76 -9.07 7.51
CA LEU A 65 -13.30 -7.92 8.28
C LEU A 65 -13.41 -6.61 7.49
N ALA A 66 -13.10 -6.62 6.20
CA ALA A 66 -13.24 -5.42 5.36
C ALA A 66 -14.68 -4.87 5.37
N ASP A 67 -15.69 -5.74 5.47
CA ASP A 67 -17.11 -5.34 5.46
C ASP A 67 -17.64 -4.95 6.84
N VAL A 68 -17.20 -5.62 7.90
CA VAL A 68 -17.78 -5.47 9.26
C VAL A 68 -16.94 -4.62 10.19
N ALA A 69 -15.65 -4.45 9.89
CA ALA A 69 -14.68 -3.75 10.72
C ALA A 69 -13.53 -3.16 9.85
N PRO A 70 -13.81 -2.15 8.98
CA PRO A 70 -12.85 -1.62 8.01
C PRO A 70 -11.53 -1.14 8.64
N ALA A 71 -11.59 -0.45 9.78
CA ALA A 71 -10.41 0.04 10.48
C ALA A 71 -9.50 -1.11 10.95
N GLN A 72 -10.08 -2.13 11.56
CA GLN A 72 -9.35 -3.31 12.00
C GLN A 72 -8.79 -4.09 10.82
N HIS A 73 -9.51 -4.18 9.70
CA HIS A 73 -9.01 -4.77 8.46
C HIS A 73 -7.75 -4.06 7.96
N VAL A 74 -7.77 -2.72 7.89
CA VAL A 74 -6.61 -1.91 7.51
C VAL A 74 -5.43 -2.16 8.47
N GLU A 75 -5.67 -2.11 9.78
CA GLU A 75 -4.63 -2.33 10.78
C GLU A 75 -3.95 -3.70 10.65
N ILE A 76 -4.72 -4.79 10.49
CA ILE A 76 -4.11 -6.13 10.38
C ILE A 76 -3.26 -6.28 9.13
N LEU A 77 -3.66 -5.68 8.01
CA LEU A 77 -2.90 -5.74 6.76
C LEU A 77 -1.60 -4.94 6.87
N PHE A 78 -1.64 -3.75 7.47
CA PHE A 78 -0.42 -2.97 7.73
C PHE A 78 0.52 -3.66 8.73
N ASP A 79 -0.01 -4.24 9.80
CA ASP A 79 0.80 -5.02 10.74
C ASP A 79 1.48 -6.20 10.05
N HIS A 80 0.77 -6.90 9.18
CA HIS A 80 1.29 -8.01 8.41
C HIS A 80 2.37 -7.56 7.41
N ALA A 81 2.09 -6.50 6.64
CA ALA A 81 3.03 -5.92 5.68
C ALA A 81 4.32 -5.41 6.36
N ARG A 82 4.22 -4.79 7.55
CA ARG A 82 5.38 -4.39 8.35
C ARG A 82 6.22 -5.60 8.76
N ARG A 83 5.61 -6.72 9.15
CA ARG A 83 6.33 -7.96 9.47
C ARG A 83 7.03 -8.52 8.24
N LEU A 84 6.36 -8.56 7.08
CA LEU A 84 6.95 -9.01 5.82
C LEU A 84 8.14 -8.13 5.39
N ARG A 85 8.01 -6.80 5.45
CA ARG A 85 9.11 -5.88 5.15
C ARG A 85 10.31 -6.12 6.08
N ARG A 86 10.10 -6.24 7.40
CA ARG A 86 11.17 -6.56 8.37
C ARG A 86 11.84 -7.91 8.10
N ALA A 87 11.11 -8.85 7.52
CA ALA A 87 11.64 -10.15 7.09
C ALA A 87 12.35 -10.10 5.72
N GLY A 88 12.55 -8.93 5.12
CA GLY A 88 13.21 -8.77 3.82
C GLY A 88 12.32 -9.16 2.63
N LYS A 89 10.99 -9.17 2.80
CA LYS A 89 9.99 -9.55 1.79
C LYS A 89 9.13 -8.34 1.35
N PRO A 90 9.72 -7.30 0.72
CA PRO A 90 8.99 -6.08 0.37
C PRO A 90 7.93 -6.30 -0.73
N ILE A 91 8.16 -7.23 -1.66
CA ILE A 91 7.21 -7.53 -2.74
C ILE A 91 5.95 -8.19 -2.17
N GLU A 92 6.11 -9.14 -1.24
CA GLU A 92 5.01 -9.77 -0.54
C GLU A 92 4.31 -8.79 0.41
N ALA A 93 5.07 -7.91 1.07
CA ALA A 93 4.51 -6.83 1.88
C ALA A 93 3.60 -5.92 1.05
N PHE A 94 4.03 -5.54 -0.16
CA PHE A 94 3.18 -4.80 -1.08
C PHE A 94 1.97 -5.64 -1.52
N GLY A 95 2.17 -6.91 -1.86
CA GLY A 95 1.11 -7.85 -2.23
C GLY A 95 -0.02 -7.91 -1.20
N ALA A 96 0.31 -7.89 0.10
CA ALA A 96 -0.67 -7.88 1.19
C ALA A 96 -1.49 -6.58 1.26
N LEU A 97 -0.96 -5.46 0.79
CA LEU A 97 -1.65 -4.16 0.80
C LEU A 97 -2.39 -3.85 -0.50
N LYS A 98 -2.20 -4.64 -1.57
CA LYS A 98 -2.92 -4.46 -2.84
C LYS A 98 -4.44 -4.33 -2.71
N PRO A 99 -5.14 -5.07 -1.81
CA PRO A 99 -6.56 -4.87 -1.60
C PRO A 99 -6.95 -3.44 -1.20
N LEU A 100 -6.06 -2.71 -0.51
CA LEU A 100 -6.28 -1.34 -0.05
C LEU A 100 -6.04 -0.28 -1.13
N LEU A 101 -5.39 -0.64 -2.25
CA LEU A 101 -5.14 0.29 -3.36
C LEU A 101 -6.43 0.66 -4.11
N ARG A 102 -7.45 -0.20 -4.04
CA ARG A 102 -8.76 0.08 -4.65
C ARG A 102 -9.61 0.85 -3.64
N SER A 103 -10.02 2.05 -4.02
CA SER A 103 -10.72 2.99 -3.13
C SER A 103 -12.14 2.51 -2.82
N HIS A 104 -12.29 1.75 -1.74
CA HIS A 104 -13.56 1.70 -1.00
C HIS A 104 -13.52 2.84 0.03
N ALA A 105 -14.52 3.72 0.03
CA ALA A 105 -14.50 4.94 0.85
C ALA A 105 -14.21 4.66 2.34
N ASP A 106 -14.83 3.60 2.89
CA ASP A 106 -14.64 3.21 4.28
C ASP A 106 -13.21 2.72 4.59
N LEU A 107 -12.56 2.04 3.63
CA LEU A 107 -11.18 1.59 3.78
C LEU A 107 -10.21 2.75 3.64
N ASP A 108 -10.44 3.62 2.65
CA ASP A 108 -9.58 4.79 2.42
C ASP A 108 -9.59 5.76 3.60
N ALA A 109 -10.77 5.97 4.21
CA ALA A 109 -10.92 6.78 5.41
C ALA A 109 -10.20 6.21 6.65
N ALA A 110 -9.98 4.90 6.69
CA ALA A 110 -9.26 4.23 7.76
C ALA A 110 -7.73 4.25 7.58
N ILE A 111 -7.22 4.66 6.41
CA ILE A 111 -5.79 4.73 6.12
C ILE A 111 -5.25 6.11 6.47
N ASP A 112 -4.37 6.17 7.47
CA ASP A 112 -3.65 7.39 7.82
C ASP A 112 -2.53 7.72 6.81
N ASP A 113 -1.94 8.92 6.91
CA ASP A 113 -0.93 9.38 5.95
C ASP A 113 0.38 8.59 6.02
N ASP A 114 0.79 8.12 7.20
CA ASP A 114 2.00 7.32 7.36
C ASP A 114 1.82 5.91 6.77
N GLN A 115 0.63 5.33 6.93
CA GLN A 115 0.21 4.08 6.32
C GLN A 115 0.14 4.22 4.80
N ARG A 116 -0.48 5.28 4.28
CA ARG A 116 -0.54 5.56 2.85
C ARG A 116 0.85 5.71 2.26
N PHE A 117 1.74 6.45 2.94
CA PHE A 117 3.14 6.59 2.54
C PHE A 117 3.87 5.26 2.54
N PHE A 118 3.72 4.46 3.60
CA PHE A 118 4.31 3.12 3.69
C PHE A 118 3.87 2.22 2.53
N MET A 119 2.58 2.21 2.22
CA MET A 119 2.02 1.44 1.10
C MET A 119 2.56 1.92 -0.25
N ALA A 120 2.63 3.24 -0.46
CA ALA A 120 3.15 3.84 -1.68
C ALA A 120 4.63 3.52 -1.89
N VAL A 121 5.45 3.57 -0.82
CA VAL A 121 6.87 3.18 -0.84
C VAL A 121 7.04 1.71 -1.23
N LEU A 122 6.27 0.80 -0.64
CA LEU A 122 6.32 -0.62 -0.98
C LEU A 122 5.91 -0.86 -2.45
N GLY A 123 4.91 -0.13 -2.94
CA GLY A 123 4.51 -0.17 -4.34
C GLY A 123 5.61 0.32 -5.28
N LEU A 124 6.25 1.44 -4.94
CA LEU A 124 7.37 1.99 -5.70
C LEU A 124 8.56 1.02 -5.73
N GLN A 125 8.87 0.34 -4.62
CA GLN A 125 9.91 -0.69 -4.57
C GLN A 125 9.58 -1.89 -5.45
N ALA A 126 8.33 -2.35 -5.41
CA ALA A 126 7.88 -3.49 -6.21
C ALA A 126 7.88 -3.18 -7.71
N LEU A 127 7.54 -1.95 -8.09
CA LEU A 127 7.53 -1.51 -9.49
C LEU A 127 8.93 -1.13 -10.01
N GLY A 128 9.76 -0.54 -9.14
CA GLY A 128 11.04 0.07 -9.53
C GLY A 128 10.87 1.05 -10.68
N GLN A 129 11.76 0.97 -11.68
CA GLN A 129 11.66 1.78 -12.90
C GLN A 129 10.49 1.38 -13.82
N GLY A 130 9.80 0.28 -13.53
CA GLY A 130 8.58 -0.10 -14.23
C GLY A 130 7.49 0.97 -14.17
N ILE A 131 7.53 1.84 -13.15
CA ILE A 131 6.62 2.98 -12.99
C ILE A 131 6.69 3.98 -14.16
N LEU A 132 7.81 4.06 -14.89
CA LEU A 132 7.92 4.87 -16.12
C LEU A 132 6.99 4.40 -17.23
N ARG A 133 6.65 3.11 -17.23
CA ARG A 133 5.78 2.48 -18.23
C ARG A 133 4.35 2.30 -17.72
N ALA A 134 4.09 2.67 -16.46
CA ALA A 134 2.77 2.56 -15.88
C ALA A 134 1.81 3.57 -16.52
N GLY A 135 0.55 3.16 -16.70
CA GLY A 135 -0.52 3.98 -17.27
C GLY A 135 -0.83 5.22 -16.42
N GLY A 136 -1.79 6.04 -16.86
CA GLY A 136 -2.25 7.20 -16.09
C GLY A 136 -2.86 6.82 -14.74
N ASP A 137 -3.60 5.70 -14.72
CA ASP A 137 -4.35 5.21 -13.56
C ASP A 137 -3.53 4.25 -12.67
N GLU A 138 -2.22 4.48 -12.52
CA GLU A 138 -1.37 3.63 -11.68
C GLU A 138 -1.66 3.88 -10.19
N PRO A 139 -2.25 2.90 -9.46
CA PRO A 139 -2.73 3.15 -8.10
C PRO A 139 -1.64 3.55 -7.12
N VAL A 140 -0.38 3.19 -7.38
CA VAL A 140 0.78 3.61 -6.58
C VAL A 140 1.05 5.10 -6.73
N ILE A 141 0.93 5.65 -7.94
CA ILE A 141 1.10 7.10 -8.20
C ILE A 141 -0.01 7.88 -7.50
N ASP A 142 -1.24 7.40 -7.57
CA ASP A 142 -2.39 8.02 -6.91
C ASP A 142 -2.18 8.17 -5.39
N GLN A 143 -1.49 7.21 -4.75
CA GLN A 143 -1.18 7.34 -3.32
C GLN A 143 -0.25 8.51 -3.03
N PHE A 144 0.74 8.76 -3.90
CA PHE A 144 1.65 9.89 -3.74
C PHE A 144 0.95 11.22 -4.01
N ASN A 145 0.10 11.30 -5.03
CA ASN A 145 -0.71 12.49 -5.32
C ASN A 145 -1.61 12.85 -4.13
N ARG A 146 -2.36 11.88 -3.58
CA ARG A 146 -3.21 12.10 -2.39
C ARG A 146 -2.43 12.58 -1.17
N LEU A 147 -1.20 12.11 -0.98
CA LEU A 147 -0.35 12.58 0.11
C LEU A 147 0.08 14.03 -0.12
N ALA A 148 0.49 14.38 -1.34
CA ALA A 148 0.89 15.74 -1.69
C ALA A 148 -0.27 16.74 -1.55
N GLU A 149 -1.47 16.37 -2.02
CA GLU A 149 -2.70 17.16 -1.85
C GLU A 149 -3.02 17.46 -0.38
N ARG A 150 -2.65 16.54 0.53
CA ARG A 150 -2.83 16.70 1.98
C ARG A 150 -1.69 17.45 2.66
N GLY A 151 -0.72 17.95 1.89
CA GLY A 151 0.48 18.63 2.40
C GLY A 151 1.46 17.71 3.12
N PHE A 152 1.37 16.40 2.90
CA PHE A 152 2.31 15.45 3.49
C PHE A 152 3.68 15.59 2.81
N PRO A 153 4.80 15.62 3.56
CA PRO A 153 6.12 15.91 3.02
C PRO A 153 6.74 14.69 2.32
N VAL A 154 6.19 14.29 1.17
CA VAL A 154 6.54 13.08 0.42
C VAL A 154 8.01 13.06 0.03
N ALA A 155 8.53 14.09 -0.65
CA ALA A 155 9.90 14.09 -1.14
C ALA A 155 10.92 14.02 0.00
N LYS A 156 10.71 14.82 1.06
CA LYS A 156 11.54 14.79 2.28
C LYS A 156 11.54 13.42 2.96
N LYS A 157 10.42 12.69 2.97
CA LYS A 157 10.35 11.34 3.54
C LYS A 157 10.99 10.29 2.61
N LEU A 158 10.78 10.38 1.29
CA LEU A 158 11.42 9.48 0.33
C LEU A 158 12.95 9.61 0.33
N ALA A 159 13.48 10.83 0.42
CA ALA A 159 14.93 11.07 0.54
C ALA A 159 15.57 10.37 1.75
N ARG A 160 14.78 10.08 2.80
CA ARG A 160 15.24 9.37 4.02
C ARG A 160 14.99 7.87 3.97
N GLU A 161 14.26 7.39 2.97
CA GLU A 161 13.86 5.99 2.84
C GLU A 161 14.95 5.19 2.13
N LYS A 162 15.77 4.48 2.91
CA LYS A 162 16.96 3.77 2.42
C LYS A 162 16.64 2.59 1.50
N ASP A 163 15.41 2.08 1.60
CA ASP A 163 14.99 0.91 0.85
C ASP A 163 14.49 1.28 -0.57
N VAL A 164 14.42 2.58 -0.91
CA VAL A 164 14.06 3.05 -2.26
C VAL A 164 15.30 3.55 -2.98
N ALA A 165 15.56 3.01 -4.18
CA ALA A 165 16.69 3.45 -5.00
C ALA A 165 16.43 4.84 -5.61
N ASP A 166 17.48 5.67 -5.72
CA ASP A 166 17.43 6.98 -6.38
C ASP A 166 16.81 6.89 -7.80
N ASP A 167 17.10 5.82 -8.54
CA ASP A 167 16.54 5.57 -9.87
C ASP A 167 15.01 5.40 -9.86
N ALA A 168 14.45 4.84 -8.79
CA ALA A 168 13.00 4.72 -8.62
C ALA A 168 12.38 6.06 -8.22
N ILE A 169 13.05 6.85 -7.38
CA ILE A 169 12.64 8.22 -7.03
C ILE A 169 12.63 9.11 -8.29
N TYR A 170 13.69 9.02 -9.11
CA TYR A 170 13.76 9.70 -10.41
C TYR A 170 12.60 9.28 -11.31
N ALA A 171 12.35 7.97 -11.41
CA ALA A 171 11.28 7.43 -12.25
C ALA A 171 9.89 7.95 -11.82
N LEU A 172 9.63 8.02 -10.51
CA LEU A 172 8.41 8.62 -9.96
C LEU A 172 8.33 10.11 -10.31
N GLY A 173 9.36 10.90 -10.02
CA GLY A 173 9.37 12.33 -10.31
C GLY A 173 9.20 12.64 -11.80
N PHE A 174 9.88 11.87 -12.66
CA PHE A 174 9.70 11.95 -14.11
C PHE A 174 8.25 11.66 -14.51
N ARG A 175 7.64 10.60 -13.95
CA ARG A 175 6.29 10.19 -14.32
C ARG A 175 5.23 11.21 -13.87
N LEU A 176 5.40 11.81 -12.68
CA LEU A 176 4.54 12.88 -12.19
C LEU A 176 4.58 14.10 -13.13
N LEU A 177 5.77 14.52 -13.57
CA LEU A 177 5.92 15.62 -14.54
C LEU A 177 5.47 15.32 -15.98
N GLU A 178 5.17 14.07 -16.30
CA GLU A 178 4.64 13.67 -17.62
C GLU A 178 3.12 13.44 -17.59
N ASN A 179 2.54 13.31 -16.41
CA ASN A 179 1.12 13.06 -16.25
C ASN A 179 0.39 14.35 -15.85
N LYS A 180 -0.48 14.86 -16.73
CA LYS A 180 -1.19 16.12 -16.55
C LYS A 180 -2.13 16.13 -15.33
N ASP A 181 -2.58 14.96 -14.91
CA ASP A 181 -3.48 14.79 -13.77
C ASP A 181 -2.73 14.47 -12.48
N ALA A 182 -1.38 14.52 -12.50
CA ALA A 182 -0.56 14.23 -11.34
C ALA A 182 0.05 15.51 -10.73
N ASP A 183 0.59 15.37 -9.53
CA ASP A 183 1.22 16.47 -8.81
C ASP A 183 2.60 16.78 -9.41
N GLU A 184 2.64 17.74 -10.33
CA GLU A 184 3.87 18.19 -10.99
C GLU A 184 4.85 18.85 -10.02
N GLU A 185 4.35 19.55 -8.99
CA GLU A 185 5.20 20.21 -7.98
C GLU A 185 5.96 19.17 -7.16
N LEU A 186 5.29 18.10 -6.72
CA LEU A 186 5.93 16.95 -6.11
C LEU A 186 6.95 16.32 -7.07
N GLY A 187 6.57 16.18 -8.34
CA GLY A 187 7.48 15.67 -9.38
C GLY A 187 8.78 16.48 -9.47
N ALA A 188 8.67 17.81 -9.45
CA ALA A 188 9.81 18.71 -9.46
C ALA A 188 10.63 18.62 -8.17
N GLU A 189 9.97 18.58 -7.00
CA GLU A 189 10.61 18.47 -5.68
C GLU A 189 11.47 17.20 -5.60
N LEU A 190 10.96 16.05 -6.08
CA LEU A 190 11.70 14.78 -6.10
C LEU A 190 12.94 14.85 -6.99
N LEU A 191 12.83 15.45 -8.18
CA LEU A 191 13.97 15.60 -9.09
C LEU A 191 15.00 16.60 -8.57
N GLN A 192 14.56 17.67 -7.92
CA GLN A 192 15.44 18.64 -7.27
C GLN A 192 16.21 18.00 -6.11
N GLY A 193 15.56 17.17 -5.28
CA GLY A 193 16.21 16.42 -4.21
C GLY A 193 17.38 15.55 -4.71
N ILE A 194 17.21 14.87 -5.85
CA ILE A 194 18.29 14.08 -6.48
C ILE A 194 19.47 14.97 -6.91
N ILE A 195 19.18 16.16 -7.43
CA ILE A 195 20.21 17.13 -7.84
C ILE A 195 21.00 17.62 -6.62
N ASP A 196 20.32 17.94 -5.53
CA ASP A 196 20.93 18.48 -4.33
C ASP A 196 21.79 17.43 -3.61
N GLU A 197 21.31 16.18 -3.52
CA GLU A 197 22.04 15.11 -2.84
C GLU A 197 23.18 14.51 -3.67
N ARG A 198 23.00 14.43 -4.99
CA ARG A 198 23.93 13.74 -5.91
C ARG A 198 24.26 14.60 -7.14
N PRO A 199 24.78 15.84 -7.01
CA PRO A 199 24.83 16.82 -8.09
C PRO A 199 25.66 16.42 -9.31
N ARG A 200 26.65 15.54 -9.12
CA ARG A 200 27.57 15.08 -10.18
C ARG A 200 27.14 13.77 -10.85
N SER A 201 26.08 13.13 -10.36
CA SER A 201 25.59 11.86 -10.88
C SER A 201 25.00 12.01 -12.29
N LYS A 202 24.94 10.90 -13.03
CA LYS A 202 24.20 10.83 -14.30
C LYS A 202 22.71 11.13 -14.08
N LEU A 203 22.16 10.65 -12.98
CA LEU A 203 20.77 10.86 -12.61
C LEU A 203 20.45 12.34 -12.39
N ALA A 204 21.31 13.07 -11.67
CA ALA A 204 21.16 14.52 -11.49
C ALA A 204 21.26 15.31 -12.81
N LYS A 205 22.09 14.87 -13.77
CA LYS A 205 22.11 15.47 -15.12
C LYS A 205 20.77 15.26 -15.84
N ASN A 206 20.21 14.06 -15.77
CA ASN A 206 18.92 13.74 -16.36
C ASN A 206 17.79 14.52 -15.68
N ALA A 207 17.81 14.62 -14.35
CA ALA A 207 16.86 15.38 -13.55
C ALA A 207 16.87 16.86 -13.95
N ARG A 208 18.04 17.50 -14.06
CA ARG A 208 18.15 18.88 -14.55
C ARG A 208 17.55 19.06 -15.93
N ASN A 209 17.86 18.15 -16.86
CA ASN A 209 17.32 18.21 -18.21
C ASN A 209 15.79 18.08 -18.20
N LYS A 210 15.24 17.18 -17.38
CA LYS A 210 13.80 17.00 -17.25
C LYS A 210 13.13 18.24 -16.65
N LEU A 211 13.68 18.82 -15.57
CA LEU A 211 13.17 20.06 -14.98
C LEU A 211 13.18 21.22 -15.99
N LYS A 212 14.25 21.36 -16.77
CA LYS A 212 14.33 22.35 -17.87
C LYS A 212 13.23 22.16 -18.92
N LEU A 213 13.06 20.92 -19.39
CA LEU A 213 12.04 20.60 -20.40
C LEU A 213 10.61 20.80 -19.88
N SER A 214 10.40 20.63 -18.58
CA SER A 214 9.11 20.83 -17.90
C SER A 214 8.90 22.27 -17.39
N GLY A 215 9.86 23.18 -17.58
CA GLY A 215 9.71 24.60 -17.15
C GLY A 215 9.94 24.87 -15.66
N TYR A 216 10.49 23.90 -14.92
CA TYR A 216 10.81 24.03 -13.49
C TYR A 216 12.26 24.46 -13.23
N ALA A 217 13.07 24.62 -14.28
CA ALA A 217 14.44 25.12 -14.19
C ALA A 217 14.85 25.87 -15.46
N ASP A 218 15.67 26.91 -15.30
CA ASP A 218 16.32 27.65 -16.40
C ASP A 218 17.51 26.90 -16.97
#